data_AF-A0A0D2N7S6-F1
#
_entry.id   AF-A0A0D2N7S6-F1
#
_cell.length_a   1.000
_cell.length_b   1.000
_cell.length_c   1.000
_cell.angle_alpha   90.00
_cell.angle_beta   90.00
_cell.angle_gamma   90.00
#
_symmetry.space_group_name_H-M   'P 1'
#
loop_
_entity.id
_entity.type
_entity.pdbx_description
1 polymer ?
#
loop_
_entity_poly.entity_id
_entity_poly.type
_entity_poly.pdbx_seq_one_letter_code
_entity_poly.pdbx_strand_id
1 'polypeptide(L)'
;MRTSSVLLLAVAALALVAGATSADIAASSTAGKTYKGYTFATDTAPYLNISRDICLIKKVLNTKQPDYTFAKGIYMDGYYGKLASKDGGLIAMRRMATDVKTNEPLWTQYQKHFNNPVWLDDLLVRAFGKVPPYDSDKARVQLIVKTLESSLQVSYLFHELDQAINEVQAKKANASLDVDPVYRVDKAWAIFVGADTDCGL
;
A
#
# COMPACT_ATOMS: atom_id res chain seq x y z
N MET A 1 -1.84 62.73 -21.18
CA MET A 1 -1.77 62.40 -19.74
C MET A 1 -3.17 62.14 -19.20
N ARG A 2 -3.49 60.86 -18.94
CA ARG A 2 -4.21 60.37 -17.74
C ARG A 2 -4.28 58.85 -17.87
N THR A 3 -3.46 58.21 -17.06
CA THR A 3 -3.37 56.77 -16.81
C THR A 3 -4.58 56.32 -15.98
N SER A 4 -5.07 55.11 -16.22
CA SER A 4 -5.50 54.20 -15.15
C SER A 4 -5.68 52.78 -15.69
N SER A 5 -4.94 51.88 -15.08
CA SER A 5 -4.84 50.44 -15.27
C SER A 5 -6.06 49.69 -14.70
N VAL A 6 -5.95 48.35 -14.69
CA VAL A 6 -6.66 47.36 -13.82
C VAL A 6 -7.84 46.66 -14.54
N LEU A 7 -8.01 45.33 -14.62
CA LEU A 7 -7.50 44.18 -13.85
C LEU A 7 -7.58 42.88 -14.69
N LEU A 8 -6.64 41.95 -14.47
CA LEU A 8 -6.73 40.53 -14.88
C LEU A 8 -7.87 39.82 -14.13
N LEU A 9 -8.65 38.97 -14.81
CA LEU A 9 -9.48 37.93 -14.18
C LEU A 9 -8.79 36.58 -14.31
N ALA A 10 -8.19 36.11 -13.21
CA ALA A 10 -7.79 34.73 -13.01
C ALA A 10 -8.98 33.95 -12.43
N VAL A 11 -9.48 32.95 -13.16
CA VAL A 11 -10.52 32.05 -12.68
C VAL A 11 -9.86 30.95 -11.84
N ALA A 12 -9.90 31.10 -10.52
CA ALA A 12 -9.58 30.03 -9.59
C ALA A 12 -10.78 29.09 -9.48
N ALA A 13 -10.68 27.90 -10.08
CA ALA A 13 -11.63 26.82 -9.84
C ALA A 13 -11.33 26.18 -8.48
N LEU A 14 -12.00 26.69 -7.44
CA LEU A 14 -12.08 26.08 -6.11
C LEU A 14 -13.10 24.92 -6.19
N ALA A 15 -12.64 23.70 -6.45
CA ALA A 15 -13.45 22.50 -6.23
C ALA A 15 -13.27 22.05 -4.78
N LEU A 16 -14.10 22.59 -3.86
CA LEU A 16 -14.32 21.95 -2.56
C LEU A 16 -15.02 20.62 -2.79
N VAL A 17 -14.24 19.53 -2.79
CA VAL A 17 -14.81 18.21 -2.53
C VAL A 17 -14.92 18.09 -1.01
N ALA A 18 -16.11 18.42 -0.50
CA ALA A 18 -16.53 18.01 0.83
C ALA A 18 -16.72 16.48 0.82
N GLY A 19 -15.64 15.75 1.08
CA GLY A 19 -15.66 14.36 1.50
C GLY A 19 -15.13 14.32 2.92
N ALA A 20 -15.85 13.64 3.82
CA ALA A 20 -15.48 13.48 5.21
C ALA A 20 -13.96 13.21 5.37
N THR A 21 -13.34 13.97 6.28
CA THR A 21 -11.90 14.02 6.50
C THR A 21 -11.33 12.64 6.77
N SER A 22 -10.67 12.05 5.77
CA SER A 22 -9.93 10.78 5.88
C SER A 22 -8.66 10.90 6.76
N ALA A 23 -8.48 12.01 7.45
CA ALA A 23 -7.36 12.30 8.34
C ALA A 23 -7.44 11.57 9.69
N ASP A 24 -8.61 11.09 10.11
CA ASP A 24 -8.81 10.64 11.49
C ASP A 24 -8.33 9.20 11.82
N ILE A 25 -8.07 8.37 10.80
CA ILE A 25 -7.55 6.99 11.02
C ILE A 25 -6.01 6.97 11.05
N ALA A 26 -5.33 7.90 10.38
CA ALA A 26 -3.86 7.95 10.34
C ALA A 26 -3.23 8.52 11.64
N ALA A 27 -4.02 9.17 12.49
CA ALA A 27 -3.52 9.86 13.69
C ALA A 27 -3.80 9.12 15.02
N SER A 28 -4.62 8.06 15.01
CA SER A 28 -5.03 7.40 16.25
C SER A 28 -4.54 5.95 16.30
N SER A 29 -3.83 5.60 17.38
CA SER A 29 -3.25 4.27 17.58
C SER A 29 -4.28 3.15 17.35
N THR A 30 -3.88 2.05 16.70
CA THR A 30 -4.77 0.88 16.56
C THR A 30 -4.77 -0.04 17.78
N ALA A 31 -3.81 0.10 18.69
CA ALA A 31 -3.71 -0.77 19.86
C ALA A 31 -5.01 -0.75 20.69
N GLY A 32 -5.54 -1.94 21.00
CA GLY A 32 -6.79 -2.14 21.72
C GLY A 32 -8.07 -1.88 20.91
N LYS A 33 -7.97 -1.53 19.62
CA LYS A 33 -9.14 -1.29 18.76
C LYS A 33 -9.46 -2.51 17.91
N THR A 34 -10.75 -2.71 17.67
CA THR A 34 -11.26 -3.80 16.82
C THR A 34 -11.56 -3.31 15.41
N TYR A 35 -11.00 -3.97 14.40
CA TYR A 35 -11.28 -3.73 12.98
C TYR A 35 -11.64 -5.04 12.30
N LYS A 36 -12.80 -5.09 11.66
CA LYS A 36 -13.35 -6.28 10.98
C LYS A 36 -13.27 -7.56 11.84
N GLY A 37 -13.59 -7.46 13.14
CA GLY A 37 -13.64 -8.60 14.07
C GLY A 37 -12.33 -9.00 14.72
N TYR A 38 -11.21 -8.33 14.40
CA TYR A 38 -9.91 -8.57 15.02
C TYR A 38 -9.52 -7.38 15.89
N THR A 39 -9.01 -7.64 17.10
CA THR A 39 -8.54 -6.60 18.02
C THR A 39 -7.03 -6.54 18.02
N PHE A 40 -6.47 -5.40 17.60
CA PHE A 40 -5.03 -5.21 17.55
C PHE A 40 -4.44 -5.11 18.96
N ALA A 41 -3.32 -5.81 19.20
CA ALA A 41 -2.57 -5.67 20.44
C ALA A 41 -1.53 -4.53 20.36
N THR A 42 -1.12 -4.16 19.15
CA THR A 42 -0.07 -3.20 18.85
C THR A 42 -0.55 -2.12 17.89
N ASP A 43 0.25 -1.06 17.73
CA ASP A 43 -0.08 0.04 16.83
C ASP A 43 0.44 -0.20 15.41
N THR A 44 -0.49 -0.35 14.48
CA THR A 44 -0.33 -0.63 13.06
C THR A 44 -1.15 0.34 12.21
N ALA A 45 -1.57 1.47 12.77
CA ALA A 45 -2.37 2.49 12.08
C ALA A 45 -1.82 2.87 10.68
N PRO A 46 -0.49 3.03 10.49
CA PRO A 46 0.05 3.36 9.18
C PRO A 46 -0.23 2.32 8.09
N TYR A 47 -0.32 1.03 8.45
CA TYR A 47 -0.52 -0.06 7.49
C TYR A 47 -1.96 -0.13 6.98
N LEU A 48 -2.92 0.40 7.73
CA LEU A 48 -4.31 0.51 7.26
C LEU A 48 -4.42 1.41 6.01
N ASN A 49 -3.50 2.36 5.83
CA ASN A 49 -3.50 3.28 4.70
C ASN A 49 -3.10 2.64 3.36
N ILE A 50 -2.51 1.44 3.34
CA ILE A 50 -2.19 0.73 2.09
C ILE A 50 -3.45 0.51 1.25
N SER A 51 -4.53 0.06 1.88
CA SER A 51 -5.84 -0.09 1.22
C SER A 51 -6.35 1.22 0.59
N ARG A 52 -6.13 2.37 1.25
CA ARG A 52 -6.52 3.68 0.74
C ARG A 52 -5.70 4.10 -0.47
N ASP A 53 -4.40 3.82 -0.45
CA ASP A 53 -3.52 4.05 -1.60
C ASP A 53 -3.96 3.19 -2.80
N ILE A 54 -4.32 1.92 -2.58
CA ILE A 54 -4.89 1.04 -3.62
C ILE A 54 -6.21 1.61 -4.16
N CYS A 55 -7.10 2.05 -3.28
CA CYS A 55 -8.36 2.67 -3.64
C CYS A 55 -8.18 3.94 -4.48
N LEU A 56 -7.22 4.78 -4.12
CA LEU A 56 -6.89 5.98 -4.87
C LEU A 56 -6.32 5.63 -6.25
N ILE A 57 -5.42 4.65 -6.34
CA ILE A 57 -4.92 4.12 -7.62
C ILE A 57 -6.08 3.65 -8.50
N LYS A 58 -6.98 2.83 -7.94
CA LYS A 58 -8.18 2.33 -8.64
C LYS A 58 -9.06 3.48 -9.13
N LYS A 59 -9.29 4.49 -8.30
CA LYS A 59 -10.11 5.66 -8.64
C LYS A 59 -9.49 6.48 -9.77
N VAL A 60 -8.19 6.75 -9.74
CA VAL A 60 -7.52 7.60 -10.74
C VAL A 60 -7.37 6.87 -12.08
N LEU A 61 -7.27 5.54 -12.05
CA LEU A 61 -7.17 4.71 -13.24
C LEU A 61 -8.53 4.39 -13.87
N ASN A 62 -9.61 4.29 -13.09
CA ASN A 62 -10.97 4.05 -13.58
C ASN A 62 -11.68 5.33 -14.01
N THR A 63 -11.04 6.13 -14.87
CA THR A 63 -11.63 7.35 -15.45
C THR A 63 -11.53 7.32 -16.98
N LYS A 64 -12.17 8.31 -17.64
CA LYS A 64 -12.03 8.47 -19.11
C LYS A 64 -10.62 8.85 -19.54
N GLN A 65 -9.81 9.42 -18.65
CA GLN A 65 -8.43 9.82 -18.88
C GLN A 65 -7.57 9.33 -17.71
N PRO A 66 -7.18 8.04 -17.71
CA PRO A 66 -6.44 7.45 -16.59
C PRO A 66 -5.09 8.15 -16.35
N ASP A 67 -4.83 8.56 -15.12
CA ASP A 67 -3.55 9.16 -14.72
C ASP A 67 -2.59 8.08 -14.18
N TYR A 68 -1.89 7.41 -15.12
CA TYR A 68 -0.91 6.38 -14.78
C TYR A 68 0.32 6.93 -14.07
N THR A 69 0.68 8.20 -14.31
CA THR A 69 1.85 8.83 -13.68
C THR A 69 1.58 9.05 -12.20
N PHE A 70 0.44 9.64 -11.87
CA PHE A 70 0.03 9.83 -10.47
C PHE A 70 -0.18 8.49 -9.78
N ALA A 71 -0.87 7.53 -10.42
CA ALA A 71 -1.07 6.19 -9.87
C ALA A 71 0.25 5.47 -9.56
N LYS A 72 1.23 5.57 -10.47
CA LYS A 72 2.57 5.03 -10.25
C LYS A 72 3.25 5.73 -9.07
N GLY A 73 3.13 7.06 -8.96
CA GLY A 73 3.65 7.80 -7.81
C GLY A 73 3.11 7.26 -6.48
N ILE A 74 1.81 6.99 -6.39
CA ILE A 74 1.20 6.38 -5.19
C ILE A 74 1.81 4.99 -4.90
N TYR A 75 2.01 4.15 -5.92
CA TYR A 75 2.63 2.84 -5.74
C TYR A 75 4.07 2.92 -5.23
N MET A 76 4.86 3.83 -5.81
CA MET A 76 6.29 3.98 -5.54
C MET A 76 6.54 4.58 -4.15
N ASP A 77 5.80 5.63 -3.82
CA ASP A 77 6.12 6.53 -2.70
C ASP A 77 5.03 6.58 -1.62
N GLY A 78 3.86 5.98 -1.87
CA GLY A 78 2.68 6.13 -1.02
C GLY A 78 2.03 7.52 -1.16
N TYR A 79 0.74 7.60 -0.84
CA TYR A 79 0.03 8.90 -0.77
C TYR A 79 -0.44 9.19 0.64
N TYR A 80 -1.25 8.28 1.20
CA TYR A 80 -1.68 8.30 2.59
C TYR A 80 -0.64 7.68 3.53
N GLY A 81 0.29 6.89 2.98
CA GLY A 81 1.36 6.17 3.68
C GLY A 81 2.69 6.91 3.84
N LYS A 82 2.73 8.25 3.81
CA LYS A 82 3.97 9.04 4.10
C LYS A 82 4.40 8.99 5.57
N LEU A 83 4.08 7.91 6.27
CA LEU A 83 4.45 7.67 7.66
C LEU A 83 5.64 6.70 7.69
N ALA A 84 6.63 7.07 8.48
CA ALA A 84 7.72 6.19 8.86
C ALA A 84 7.15 4.90 9.50
N SER A 85 7.65 3.75 9.09
CA SER A 85 7.55 2.50 9.86
C SER A 85 8.16 2.72 11.25
N LYS A 86 7.94 1.76 12.16
CA LYS A 86 8.60 1.73 13.47
C LYS A 86 10.12 1.98 13.37
N ASP A 87 10.72 1.63 12.23
CA ASP A 87 12.16 1.76 11.92
C ASP A 87 12.52 2.99 11.06
N GLY A 88 11.63 3.98 10.92
CA GLY A 88 11.93 5.21 10.17
C GLY A 88 11.75 5.13 8.65
N GLY A 89 11.29 3.99 8.11
CA GLY A 89 11.23 3.74 6.67
C GLY A 89 9.88 4.08 6.03
N LEU A 90 9.86 4.46 4.76
CA LEU A 90 8.61 4.67 4.01
C LEU A 90 7.77 3.38 3.94
N ILE A 91 6.49 3.47 4.32
CA ILE A 91 5.49 2.42 4.13
C ILE A 91 4.86 2.64 2.75
N ALA A 92 5.46 2.03 1.73
CA ALA A 92 4.98 2.08 0.35
C ALA A 92 4.78 0.67 -0.22
N MET A 93 3.80 0.52 -1.12
CA MET A 93 3.51 -0.75 -1.79
C MET A 93 4.71 -1.29 -2.57
N ARG A 94 5.51 -0.41 -3.18
CA ARG A 94 6.74 -0.83 -3.84
C ARG A 94 7.72 -1.49 -2.89
N ARG A 95 7.90 -0.94 -1.69
CA ARG A 95 8.78 -1.54 -0.69
C ARG A 95 8.34 -2.97 -0.38
N MET A 96 7.04 -3.18 -0.19
CA MET A 96 6.48 -4.52 0.04
C MET A 96 6.78 -5.50 -1.10
N ALA A 97 6.72 -5.02 -2.34
CA ALA A 97 6.99 -5.79 -3.56
C ALA A 97 8.50 -6.08 -3.79
N THR A 98 9.39 -5.27 -3.21
CA THR A 98 10.85 -5.38 -3.39
C THR A 98 11.61 -5.86 -2.16
N ASP A 99 10.97 -5.88 -0.98
CA ASP A 99 11.60 -6.30 0.27
C ASP A 99 12.18 -7.72 0.12
N VAL A 100 13.43 -7.87 0.56
CA VAL A 100 14.12 -9.16 0.55
C VAL A 100 13.44 -10.10 1.53
N LYS A 101 12.98 -11.24 1.02
CA LYS A 101 12.24 -12.26 1.75
C LYS A 101 13.07 -13.53 1.79
N THR A 102 13.47 -13.94 2.98
CA THR A 102 14.31 -15.13 3.21
C THR A 102 13.51 -16.15 4.01
N ASN A 103 13.63 -17.42 3.64
CA ASN A 103 12.93 -18.53 4.30
C ASN A 103 11.40 -18.42 4.27
N GLU A 104 10.82 -17.83 3.21
CA GLU A 104 9.38 -17.68 3.03
C GLU A 104 8.90 -18.59 1.89
N PRO A 105 8.26 -19.74 2.18
CA PRO A 105 7.98 -20.77 1.18
C PRO A 105 7.11 -20.26 0.01
N LEU A 106 6.07 -19.49 0.32
CA LEU A 106 5.16 -18.96 -0.70
C LEU A 106 5.91 -18.01 -1.64
N TRP A 107 6.67 -17.07 -1.08
CA TRP A 107 7.43 -16.11 -1.88
C TRP A 107 8.49 -16.79 -2.74
N THR A 108 9.24 -17.73 -2.15
CA THR A 108 10.28 -18.50 -2.84
C THR A 108 9.72 -19.26 -4.04
N GLN A 109 8.52 -19.84 -3.91
CA GLN A 109 7.85 -20.54 -4.99
C GLN A 109 7.55 -19.61 -6.18
N TYR A 110 7.02 -18.42 -5.93
CA TYR A 110 6.72 -17.46 -7.00
C TYR A 110 7.97 -16.86 -7.62
N GLN A 111 9.00 -16.55 -6.82
CA GLN A 111 10.29 -16.11 -7.36
C GLN A 111 10.88 -17.12 -8.34
N LYS A 112 10.80 -18.41 -8.00
CA LYS A 112 11.23 -19.50 -8.89
C LYS A 112 10.37 -19.62 -10.14
N HIS A 113 9.04 -19.52 -10.00
CA HIS A 113 8.11 -19.60 -11.12
C HIS A 113 8.32 -18.48 -12.14
N PHE A 114 8.46 -17.24 -11.68
CA PHE A 114 8.67 -16.08 -12.55
C PHE A 114 10.13 -15.84 -12.92
N ASN A 115 11.06 -16.60 -12.35
CA ASN A 115 12.50 -16.39 -12.48
C ASN A 115 12.91 -14.92 -12.21
N ASN A 116 12.28 -14.30 -11.22
CA ASN A 116 12.46 -12.89 -10.88
C ASN A 116 12.25 -12.68 -9.37
N PRO A 117 13.26 -12.20 -8.62
CA PRO A 117 13.15 -12.01 -7.18
C PRO A 117 12.18 -10.91 -6.77
N VAL A 118 11.86 -9.97 -7.67
CA VAL A 118 10.96 -8.83 -7.47
C VAL A 118 9.81 -8.85 -8.48
N TRP A 119 9.30 -10.05 -8.78
CA TRP A 119 8.29 -10.30 -9.82
C TRP A 119 7.04 -9.41 -9.73
N LEU A 120 6.60 -9.04 -8.52
CA LEU A 120 5.50 -8.09 -8.32
C LEU A 120 5.86 -6.68 -8.77
N ASP A 121 7.03 -6.17 -8.40
CA ASP A 121 7.48 -4.83 -8.79
C ASP A 121 7.69 -4.75 -10.30
N ASP A 122 8.32 -5.75 -10.90
CA ASP A 122 8.54 -5.80 -12.35
C ASP A 122 7.20 -5.78 -13.11
N LEU A 123 6.23 -6.59 -12.70
CA LEU A 123 4.90 -6.62 -13.30
C LEU A 123 4.22 -5.25 -13.19
N LEU A 124 4.18 -4.66 -12.00
CA LEU A 124 3.53 -3.38 -11.75
C LEU A 124 4.20 -2.23 -12.51
N VAL A 125 5.53 -2.12 -12.45
CA VAL A 125 6.29 -1.06 -13.14
C VAL A 125 6.09 -1.13 -14.65
N ARG A 126 6.10 -2.35 -15.23
CA ARG A 126 5.83 -2.56 -16.66
C ARG A 126 4.39 -2.21 -17.01
N ALA A 127 3.42 -2.59 -16.18
CA ALA A 127 2.01 -2.25 -16.38
C ALA A 127 1.77 -0.73 -16.31
N PHE A 128 2.33 -0.03 -15.31
CA PHE A 128 2.28 1.43 -15.23
C PHE A 128 2.98 2.10 -16.42
N GLY A 129 4.09 1.52 -16.90
CA GLY A 129 4.89 2.05 -18.02
C GLY A 129 4.40 1.69 -19.42
N LYS A 130 3.29 0.95 -19.56
CA LYS A 130 2.78 0.46 -20.87
C LYS A 130 3.82 -0.38 -21.63
N VAL A 131 4.60 -1.18 -20.90
CA VAL A 131 5.61 -2.06 -21.47
C VAL A 131 4.93 -3.38 -21.89
N PRO A 132 5.17 -3.91 -23.11
CA PRO A 132 4.57 -5.18 -23.57
C PRO A 132 4.73 -6.31 -22.55
N PRO A 133 3.74 -7.20 -22.35
CA PRO A 133 2.50 -7.34 -23.13
C PRO A 133 1.36 -6.42 -22.66
N TYR A 134 1.65 -5.41 -21.82
CA TYR A 134 0.65 -4.54 -21.22
C TYR A 134 0.41 -3.29 -22.07
N ASP A 135 -0.12 -3.47 -23.28
CA ASP A 135 -0.34 -2.41 -24.27
C ASP A 135 -1.79 -1.88 -24.30
N SER A 136 -2.76 -2.68 -23.83
CA SER A 136 -4.16 -2.31 -23.69
C SER A 136 -4.43 -1.57 -22.39
N ASP A 137 -4.92 -0.33 -22.47
CA ASP A 137 -5.21 0.48 -21.28
C ASP A 137 -6.26 -0.19 -20.36
N LYS A 138 -7.27 -0.86 -20.92
CA LYS A 138 -8.26 -1.60 -20.11
C LYS A 138 -7.62 -2.78 -19.38
N ALA A 139 -6.76 -3.54 -20.05
CA ALA A 139 -6.07 -4.67 -19.45
C ALA A 139 -5.09 -4.22 -18.36
N ARG A 140 -4.38 -3.11 -18.59
CA ARG A 140 -3.43 -2.51 -17.64
C ARG A 140 -4.10 -2.10 -16.34
N VAL A 141 -5.24 -1.39 -16.40
CA VAL A 141 -5.96 -0.99 -15.18
C VAL A 141 -6.36 -2.21 -14.35
N GLN A 142 -6.95 -3.23 -15.00
CA GLN A 142 -7.33 -4.46 -14.32
C GLN A 142 -6.14 -5.19 -13.72
N LEU A 143 -5.03 -5.28 -14.46
CA LEU A 143 -3.81 -5.92 -13.99
C LEU A 143 -3.21 -5.19 -12.79
N ILE A 144 -3.08 -3.86 -12.85
CA ILE A 144 -2.54 -3.05 -11.75
C ILE A 144 -3.39 -3.26 -10.49
N VAL A 145 -4.70 -3.02 -10.59
CA VAL A 145 -5.60 -3.08 -9.42
C VAL A 145 -5.61 -4.48 -8.83
N LYS A 146 -5.79 -5.54 -9.63
CA LYS A 146 -5.81 -6.92 -9.14
C LYS A 146 -4.46 -7.37 -8.58
N THR A 147 -3.36 -6.93 -9.15
CA THR A 147 -2.04 -7.27 -8.61
C THR A 147 -1.83 -6.63 -7.24
N LEU A 148 -2.26 -5.38 -7.05
CA LEU A 148 -2.18 -4.71 -5.75
C LEU A 148 -3.11 -5.38 -4.72
N GLU A 149 -4.38 -5.58 -5.06
CA GLU A 149 -5.40 -6.16 -4.18
C GLU A 149 -5.09 -7.64 -3.86
N SER A 150 -4.98 -8.49 -4.89
CA SER A 150 -4.97 -9.94 -4.70
C SER A 150 -3.58 -10.57 -4.59
N SER A 151 -2.55 -9.94 -5.16
CA SER A 151 -1.20 -10.53 -5.16
C SER A 151 -0.30 -9.87 -4.12
N LEU A 152 -0.23 -8.55 -4.09
CA LEU A 152 0.66 -7.82 -3.19
C LEU A 152 0.18 -7.90 -1.74
N GLN A 153 -1.07 -7.51 -1.44
CA GLN A 153 -1.58 -7.56 -0.06
C GLN A 153 -1.56 -8.99 0.50
N VAL A 154 -1.97 -9.99 -0.29
CA VAL A 154 -2.00 -11.39 0.15
C VAL A 154 -0.59 -11.95 0.35
N SER A 155 0.33 -11.74 -0.60
CA SER A 155 1.71 -12.21 -0.44
C SER A 155 2.42 -11.55 0.74
N TYR A 156 2.14 -10.27 1.00
CA TYR A 156 2.73 -9.56 2.13
C TYR A 156 2.06 -9.93 3.47
N LEU A 157 0.79 -10.33 3.48
CA LEU A 157 0.17 -10.97 4.64
C LEU A 157 0.93 -12.27 4.99
N PHE A 158 1.17 -13.14 4.01
CA PHE A 158 1.92 -14.37 4.25
C PHE A 158 3.36 -14.12 4.69
N HIS A 159 4.01 -13.10 4.11
CA HIS A 159 5.32 -12.63 4.56
C HIS A 159 5.33 -12.33 6.06
N GLU A 160 4.41 -11.49 6.55
CA GLU A 160 4.38 -11.13 7.97
C GLU A 160 4.03 -12.33 8.87
N LEU A 161 3.19 -13.26 8.41
CA LEU A 161 2.88 -14.48 9.15
C LEU A 161 4.09 -15.43 9.25
N ASP A 162 4.84 -15.60 8.15
CA ASP A 162 6.08 -16.38 8.16
C ASP A 162 7.12 -15.73 9.10
N GLN A 163 7.25 -14.40 9.08
CA GLN A 163 8.10 -13.67 10.03
C GLN A 163 7.64 -13.85 11.48
N ALA A 164 6.33 -13.83 11.76
CA ALA A 164 5.80 -14.10 13.10
C ALA A 164 6.20 -15.49 13.60
N ILE A 165 6.08 -16.52 12.75
CA ILE A 165 6.47 -17.90 13.07
C ILE A 165 7.97 -17.97 13.36
N ASN A 166 8.79 -17.34 12.51
CA ASN A 166 10.25 -17.29 12.70
C ASN A 166 10.63 -16.59 14.01
N GLU A 167 9.99 -15.47 14.33
CA GLU A 167 10.22 -14.72 15.58
C GLU A 167 9.79 -15.52 16.82
N VAL A 168 8.67 -16.28 16.76
CA VAL A 168 8.27 -17.20 17.83
C VAL A 168 9.31 -18.31 18.03
N GLN A 169 9.79 -18.92 16.95
CA GLN A 169 10.83 -19.96 17.03
C GLN A 169 12.14 -19.41 17.58
N ALA A 170 12.54 -18.23 17.14
CA ALA A 170 13.74 -17.55 17.62
C ALA A 170 13.63 -17.24 19.13
N LYS A 171 12.48 -16.75 19.61
CA LYS A 171 12.25 -16.53 21.05
C LYS A 171 12.27 -17.81 21.88
N LYS A 172 11.81 -18.94 21.33
CA LYS A 172 11.95 -20.25 22.00
C LYS A 172 13.41 -20.65 22.19
N ALA A 173 14.27 -20.32 21.21
CA ALA A 173 15.71 -20.60 21.29
C ALA A 173 16.46 -19.57 22.16
N ASN A 174 16.03 -18.30 22.15
CA ASN A 174 16.60 -17.22 22.95
C ASN A 174 15.49 -16.23 23.36
N ALA A 175 15.02 -16.36 24.61
CA ALA A 175 13.92 -15.54 25.15
C ALA A 175 14.26 -14.03 25.26
N SER A 176 15.56 -13.69 25.22
CA SER A 176 16.07 -12.32 25.32
C SER A 176 16.01 -11.53 24.00
N LEU A 177 15.61 -12.16 22.89
CA LEU A 177 15.50 -11.48 21.60
C LEU A 177 14.39 -10.43 21.62
N ASP A 178 14.74 -9.22 21.19
CA ASP A 178 13.82 -8.11 20.99
C ASP A 178 13.10 -8.24 19.64
N VAL A 179 12.15 -9.17 19.61
CA VAL A 179 11.24 -9.40 18.47
C VAL A 179 9.79 -9.41 18.95
N ASP A 180 8.85 -9.08 18.06
CA ASP A 180 7.45 -8.92 18.41
C ASP A 180 6.55 -9.66 17.41
N PRO A 181 6.36 -10.98 17.60
CA PRO A 181 5.55 -11.77 16.69
C PRO A 181 4.07 -11.35 16.71
N VAL A 182 3.60 -10.68 17.77
CA VAL A 182 2.22 -10.17 17.83
C VAL A 182 2.08 -8.96 16.92
N TYR A 183 3.05 -8.04 16.94
CA TYR A 183 3.11 -6.93 15.99
C TYR A 183 3.09 -7.41 14.52
N ARG A 184 3.74 -8.53 14.20
CA ARG A 184 3.69 -9.13 12.86
C ARG A 184 2.28 -9.54 12.44
N VAL A 185 1.55 -10.23 13.31
CA VAL A 185 0.17 -10.65 13.04
C VAL A 185 -0.75 -9.44 12.90
N ASP A 186 -0.62 -8.46 13.79
CA ASP A 186 -1.36 -7.20 13.73
C ASP A 186 -1.08 -6.46 12.40
N LYS A 187 0.19 -6.36 11.99
CA LYS A 187 0.57 -5.73 10.73
C LYS A 187 -0.02 -6.46 9.53
N ALA A 188 0.05 -7.80 9.52
CA ALA A 188 -0.53 -8.62 8.47
C ALA A 188 -2.04 -8.36 8.32
N TRP A 189 -2.75 -8.33 9.44
CA TRP A 189 -4.18 -8.07 9.46
C TRP A 189 -4.50 -6.66 8.96
N ALA A 190 -3.79 -5.63 9.44
CA ALA A 190 -4.00 -4.24 9.03
C ALA A 190 -3.86 -4.04 7.51
N ILE A 191 -2.86 -4.67 6.89
CA ILE A 191 -2.64 -4.62 5.44
C ILE A 191 -3.78 -5.30 4.69
N PHE A 192 -4.25 -6.45 5.19
CA PHE A 192 -5.30 -7.24 4.55
C PHE A 192 -6.68 -6.58 4.65
N VAL A 193 -7.06 -6.10 5.84
CA VAL A 193 -8.40 -5.54 6.06
C VAL A 193 -8.56 -4.12 5.56
N GLY A 194 -7.50 -3.32 5.64
CA GLY A 194 -7.53 -1.92 5.27
C GLY A 194 -8.30 -1.02 6.24
N ALA A 195 -8.20 0.30 6.01
CA ALA A 195 -8.85 1.33 6.81
C ALA A 195 -10.33 1.55 6.44
N ASP A 196 -10.72 1.17 5.22
CA ASP A 196 -12.02 1.51 4.62
C ASP A 196 -12.68 0.25 4.06
N THR A 197 -13.98 0.09 4.30
CA THR A 197 -14.76 -1.06 3.85
C THR A 197 -14.85 -1.13 2.33
N ASP A 198 -14.74 0.02 1.65
CA ASP A 198 -14.83 0.10 0.19
C ASP A 198 -13.47 -0.09 -0.49
N CYS A 199 -12.39 -0.20 0.30
CA CYS A 199 -11.00 -0.23 -0.16
C CYS A 199 -10.20 -1.44 0.31
N GLY A 200 -10.74 -2.27 1.21
CA GLY A 200 -10.18 -3.57 1.54
C GLY A 200 -10.55 -4.63 0.50
N LEU A 201 -9.85 -5.77 0.55
CA LEU A 201 -10.30 -7.01 -0.14
C LEU A 201 -11.74 -7.37 0.27
#